data_AF-A0A3P3E1W5-F1
#
_entry.id   AF-A0A3P3E1W5-F1
#
_cell.length_a   1.000
_cell.length_b   1.000
_cell.length_c   1.000
_cell.angle_alpha   90.00
_cell.angle_beta   90.00
_cell.angle_gamma   90.00
#
_symmetry.space_group_name_H-M   'P 1'
#
loop_
_entity.id
_entity.type
_entity.pdbx_description
1 polymer ?
#
loop_
_entity_poly.entity_id
_entity_poly.type
_entity_poly.pdbx_seq_one_letter_code
_entity_poly.pdbx_strand_id
1 'polypeptide(L)'
;MGLSIAKNVLYYIYVLRIEGDRWYVGSTLNFEQRMRSHFGRGGAVATRQLRALAIEEVFELRDYQIRTDCAHERAEVLIAQRYAQTYGMRSVRMRSINHVLEPQAVT
;
A
#
# COMPACT_ATOMS: atom_id res chain seq x y z
N MET A 1 0.14 3.85 28.57
CA MET A 1 1.45 4.07 27.91
C MET A 1 1.65 2.94 26.91
N GLY A 2 1.78 3.23 25.62
CA GLY A 2 1.98 2.19 24.60
C GLY A 2 3.43 1.72 24.61
N LEU A 3 3.63 0.44 24.92
CA LEU A 3 4.94 -0.22 24.78
C LEU A 3 5.32 -0.23 23.30
N SER A 4 6.54 0.19 22.97
CA SER A 4 7.09 0.01 21.63
C SER A 4 7.67 -1.39 21.54
N ILE A 5 7.17 -2.21 20.62
CA ILE A 5 7.63 -3.58 20.41
C ILE A 5 8.39 -3.58 19.10
N ALA A 6 9.71 -3.76 19.17
CA ALA A 6 10.50 -4.04 17.98
C ALA A 6 10.09 -5.43 17.46
N LYS A 7 9.39 -5.47 16.32
CA LYS A 7 9.15 -6.71 15.58
C LYS A 7 10.28 -6.85 14.57
N ASN A 8 11.00 -7.98 14.55
CA ASN A 8 11.95 -8.23 13.46
C ASN A 8 11.24 -8.93 12.30
N VAL A 9 10.23 -8.25 11.74
CA VAL A 9 9.40 -8.81 10.67
C VAL A 9 9.61 -7.99 9.42
N LEU A 10 9.82 -8.68 8.29
CA LEU A 10 10.03 -8.08 6.99
C LEU A 10 8.68 -7.88 6.28
N TYR A 11 8.34 -6.64 6.00
CA TYR A 11 7.23 -6.24 5.15
C TYR A 11 7.73 -5.83 3.77
N TYR A 12 6.89 -6.09 2.78
CA TYR A 12 7.03 -5.58 1.43
C TYR A 12 5.97 -4.52 1.18
N ILE A 13 6.39 -3.30 0.89
CA ILE A 13 5.52 -2.25 0.35
C ILE A 13 5.65 -2.32 -1.16
N TYR A 14 4.53 -2.39 -1.87
CA TYR A 14 4.53 -2.56 -3.32
C TYR A 14 3.62 -1.55 -4.01
N VAL A 15 4.01 -1.15 -5.21
CA VAL A 15 3.22 -0.33 -6.12
C VAL A 15 2.92 -1.13 -7.37
N LEU A 16 1.64 -1.24 -7.71
CA LEU A 16 1.19 -1.90 -8.93
C LEU A 16 0.60 -0.87 -9.89
N ARG A 17 0.98 -0.97 -11.17
CA ARG A 17 0.20 -0.37 -12.25
C ARG A 17 -1.09 -1.18 -12.40
N ILE A 18 -2.23 -0.49 -12.44
CA ILE A 18 -3.54 -1.10 -12.64
C ILE A 18 -4.26 -0.44 -13.82
N GLU A 19 -5.31 -1.10 -14.32
CA GLU A 19 -6.13 -0.58 -15.42
C GLU A 19 -6.63 0.86 -15.19
N GLY A 20 -6.80 1.60 -16.30
CA GLY A 20 -7.29 2.99 -16.27
C GLY A 20 -6.24 4.02 -15.87
N ASP A 21 -4.97 3.72 -16.13
CA ASP A 21 -3.82 4.55 -15.81
C ASP A 21 -3.72 4.96 -14.33
N ARG A 22 -3.95 3.98 -13.45
CA ARG A 22 -3.91 4.16 -11.99
C ARG A 22 -2.83 3.33 -11.33
N TRP A 23 -2.63 3.57 -10.04
CA TRP A 23 -1.71 2.83 -9.19
C TRP A 23 -2.40 2.30 -7.94
N TYR A 24 -2.00 1.11 -7.52
CA TYR A 24 -2.38 0.53 -6.23
C TYR A 24 -1.15 0.42 -5.34
N VAL A 25 -1.21 1.00 -4.15
CA VAL A 25 -0.17 0.85 -3.13
C VAL A 25 -0.67 -0.08 -2.03
N GLY A 26 0.16 -1.03 -1.61
CA GLY A 26 -0.20 -1.94 -0.54
C GLY A 26 1.02 -2.51 0.18
N SER A 27 0.78 -3.13 1.33
CA SER A 27 1.80 -3.81 2.12
C SER A 27 1.45 -5.30 2.31
N THR A 28 2.47 -6.15 2.48
CA THR A 28 2.30 -7.58 2.77
C THR A 28 3.52 -8.19 3.44
N LEU A 29 3.31 -9.23 4.24
CA LEU A 29 4.38 -10.09 4.76
C LEU A 29 4.78 -11.20 3.77
N ASN A 30 3.87 -11.56 2.87
CA ASN A 30 4.08 -12.62 1.89
C ASN A 30 3.92 -12.03 0.48
N PHE A 31 5.04 -11.60 -0.09
CA PHE A 31 5.07 -10.92 -1.38
C PHE A 31 4.60 -11.84 -2.51
N GLU A 32 5.18 -13.03 -2.63
CA GLU A 32 4.88 -13.97 -3.71
C GLU A 32 3.40 -14.40 -3.73
N GLN A 33 2.84 -14.74 -2.57
CA GLN A 33 1.42 -15.08 -2.46
C GLN A 33 0.54 -13.89 -2.87
N ARG A 34 0.91 -12.68 -2.46
CA ARG A 34 0.15 -11.47 -2.78
C ARG A 34 0.23 -11.13 -4.27
N MET A 35 1.39 -11.28 -4.91
CA MET A 35 1.54 -11.09 -6.35
C MET A 35 0.76 -12.14 -7.13
N ARG A 36 0.78 -13.41 -6.72
CA ARG A 36 -0.10 -14.44 -7.29
C ARG A 36 -1.58 -14.08 -7.16
N SER A 37 -1.99 -13.45 -6.06
CA SER A 37 -3.37 -12.99 -5.89
C SER A 37 -3.71 -11.81 -6.81
N HIS A 38 -2.80 -10.86 -7.01
CA HIS A 38 -3.02 -9.71 -7.89
C HIS A 38 -2.97 -10.08 -9.39
N PHE A 39 -2.01 -10.91 -9.78
CA PHE A 39 -1.73 -11.26 -11.18
C PHE A 39 -2.33 -12.61 -11.63
N GLY A 40 -2.74 -13.47 -10.69
CA GLY A 40 -3.30 -14.80 -10.99
C GLY A 40 -4.75 -14.77 -11.47
N ARG A 41 -5.25 -15.92 -11.95
CA ARG A 41 -6.60 -16.05 -12.50
C ARG A 41 -7.70 -16.43 -11.49
N GLY A 42 -7.38 -16.58 -10.19
CA GLY A 42 -8.32 -17.10 -9.19
C GLY A 42 -8.60 -16.13 -8.03
N GLY A 43 -9.87 -15.75 -7.85
CA GLY A 43 -10.36 -14.99 -6.69
C GLY A 43 -11.61 -14.17 -7.00
N ALA A 44 -12.77 -14.84 -6.94
CA ALA A 44 -14.15 -14.32 -6.96
C ALA A 44 -14.51 -13.23 -7.99
N VAL A 45 -15.48 -13.58 -8.84
CA VAL A 45 -16.16 -12.80 -9.89
C VAL A 45 -16.90 -11.53 -9.36
N ALA A 46 -16.59 -11.00 -8.16
CA ALA A 46 -17.34 -9.90 -7.56
C ALA A 46 -16.53 -8.73 -6.97
N THR A 47 -15.19 -8.76 -6.89
CA THR A 47 -14.42 -7.67 -6.22
C THR A 47 -13.14 -7.20 -6.92
N ARG A 48 -12.80 -7.71 -8.11
CA ARG A 48 -11.70 -7.17 -8.93
C ARG A 48 -12.15 -5.93 -9.70
N GLN A 49 -12.29 -4.80 -9.00
CA GLN A 49 -12.60 -3.55 -9.69
C GLN A 49 -11.45 -3.05 -10.58
N LEU A 50 -10.19 -3.48 -10.36
CA LEU A 50 -9.04 -3.08 -11.17
C LEU A 50 -8.00 -4.19 -11.23
N ARG A 51 -7.66 -4.65 -12.44
CA ARG A 51 -6.64 -5.67 -12.69
C ARG A 51 -5.23 -5.07 -12.58
N ALA A 52 -4.32 -5.78 -11.93
CA ALA A 52 -2.89 -5.44 -11.94
C ALA A 52 -2.26 -5.76 -13.30
N LEU A 53 -1.53 -4.79 -13.84
CA LEU A 53 -0.87 -4.84 -15.14
C LEU A 53 0.64 -5.08 -14.99
N ALA A 54 1.27 -4.40 -14.04
CA ALA A 54 2.71 -4.51 -13.77
C ALA A 54 3.04 -4.16 -12.32
N ILE A 55 4.21 -4.61 -11.86
CA ILE A 55 4.84 -4.16 -10.62
C ILE A 55 5.72 -2.97 -11.00
N GLU A 56 5.52 -1.82 -10.34
CA GLU A 56 6.27 -0.59 -10.60
C GLU A 56 7.44 -0.46 -9.62
N GLU A 57 7.15 -0.55 -8.32
CA GLU A 57 8.14 -0.41 -7.26
C GLU A 57 7.86 -1.43 -6.15
N VAL A 58 8.92 -1.92 -5.50
CA VAL A 58 8.85 -2.75 -4.29
C VAL A 58 9.90 -2.28 -3.31
N PHE A 59 9.51 -2.10 -2.05
CA PHE A 59 10.38 -1.73 -0.95
C PHE A 59 10.32 -2.79 0.14
N GLU A 60 11.48 -3.14 0.66
CA GLU A 60 11.63 -3.97 1.83
C GLU A 60 11.73 -3.09 3.08
N LEU A 61 10.89 -3.38 4.07
CA LEU A 61 10.86 -2.65 5.33
C LEU A 61 10.89 -3.64 6.49
N ARG A 62 11.89 -3.52 7.35
CA ARG A 62 11.86 -4.17 8.67
C ARG A 62 10.99 -3.32 9.59
N ASP A 63 9.86 -3.88 10.01
CA ASP A 63 8.82 -3.11 10.69
C ASP A 63 9.13 -2.93 12.18
N TYR A 64 9.39 -1.70 12.60
CA TYR A 64 9.51 -1.34 14.01
C TYR A 64 8.23 -0.66 14.47
N GLN A 65 7.55 -1.21 15.48
CA GLN A 65 6.32 -0.61 16.02
C GLN A 65 6.70 0.39 17.12
N ILE A 66 6.48 1.68 16.87
CA ILE A 66 6.61 2.73 17.89
C ILE A 66 5.21 2.99 18.44
N ARG A 67 4.98 2.61 19.70
CA ARG A 67 3.66 2.66 20.36
C ARG A 67 2.59 1.87 19.57
N THR A 68 1.58 2.55 19.01
CA THR A 68 0.46 1.93 18.26
C THR A 68 0.68 1.88 16.75
N ASP A 69 1.63 2.65 16.21
CA ASP A 69 1.75 2.86 14.77
C ASP A 69 2.81 1.92 14.18
N CYS A 70 2.46 1.19 13.13
CA CYS A 70 3.41 0.32 12.44
C CYS A 70 4.12 1.09 11.32
N ALA A 71 5.43 0.91 11.18
CA ALA A 71 6.23 1.61 10.17
C ALA A 71 5.75 1.27 8.75
N HIS A 72 5.31 0.04 8.51
CA HIS A 72 4.79 -0.38 7.20
C HIS A 72 3.50 0.35 6.79
N GLU A 73 2.61 0.65 7.74
CA GLU A 73 1.39 1.42 7.47
C GLU A 73 1.73 2.86 7.08
N ARG A 74 2.69 3.49 7.79
CA ARG A 74 3.18 4.83 7.44
C ARG A 74 3.89 4.84 6.08
N ALA A 75 4.68 3.81 5.79
CA ALA A 75 5.36 3.68 4.50
C ALA A 75 4.36 3.56 3.34
N GLU A 76 3.30 2.75 3.48
CA GLU A 76 2.25 2.63 2.47
C GLU A 76 1.61 4.00 2.18
N VAL A 77 1.33 4.81 3.21
CA VAL A 77 0.78 6.18 3.05
C VAL A 77 1.76 7.11 2.35
N LEU A 78 3.03 7.13 2.76
CA LEU A 78 4.05 8.02 2.18
C LEU A 78 4.27 7.74 0.69
N ILE A 79 4.31 6.46 0.30
CA ILE A 79 4.44 6.07 -1.11
C ILE A 79 3.18 6.46 -1.89
N ALA A 80 1.98 6.26 -1.34
CA ALA A 80 0.75 6.69 -1.98
C ALA A 80 0.71 8.22 -2.19
N GLN A 81 1.15 9.00 -1.20
CA GLN A 81 1.27 10.46 -1.31
C GLN A 81 2.27 10.87 -2.40
N ARG A 82 3.44 10.23 -2.48
CA ARG A 82 4.43 10.48 -3.55
C ARG A 82 3.83 10.28 -4.93
N TYR A 83 3.12 9.17 -5.15
CA TYR A 83 2.45 8.91 -6.44
C TYR A 83 1.31 9.89 -6.70
N ALA A 84 0.53 10.25 -5.68
CA ALA A 84 -0.55 11.22 -5.80
C ALA A 84 -0.04 12.63 -6.15
N GLN A 85 1.11 13.04 -5.61
CA GLN A 85 1.77 14.31 -5.97
C GLN A 85 2.29 14.28 -7.41
N THR A 86 2.77 13.12 -7.87
CA THR A 86 3.37 12.96 -9.20
C THR A 86 2.31 12.86 -10.30
N TYR A 87 1.22 12.12 -10.05
CA TYR A 87 0.23 11.74 -11.08
C TYR A 87 -1.21 12.18 -10.77
N GLY A 88 -1.43 12.87 -9.66
CA GLY A 88 -2.72 13.38 -9.20
C GLY A 88 -3.47 12.42 -8.26
N MET A 89 -4.19 12.97 -7.27
CA MET A 89 -4.83 12.19 -6.19
C MET A 89 -5.83 11.13 -6.66
N ARG A 90 -6.52 11.37 -7.78
CA ARG A 90 -7.51 10.42 -8.34
C ARG A 90 -6.88 9.18 -8.99
N SER A 91 -5.56 9.20 -9.18
CA SER A 91 -4.84 8.13 -9.85
C SER A 91 -4.37 7.02 -8.90
N VAL A 92 -4.42 7.22 -7.58
CA VAL A 92 -3.89 6.27 -6.59
C VAL A 92 -5.00 5.63 -5.76
N ARG A 93 -4.92 4.32 -5.55
CA ARG A 93 -5.75 3.56 -4.60
C ARG A 93 -4.86 2.86 -3.57
N MET A 94 -5.39 2.72 -2.36
CA MET A 94 -4.74 2.09 -1.21
C MET A 94 -5.78 1.30 -0.42
N ARG A 95 -5.36 0.33 0.39
CA ARG A 95 -6.29 -0.51 1.16
C ARG A 95 -7.03 0.25 2.28
N SER A 96 -6.41 1.27 2.87
CA SER A 96 -6.95 2.00 4.04
C SER A 96 -7.68 3.32 3.72
N ILE A 97 -8.28 3.47 2.53
CA ILE A 97 -9.00 4.71 2.15
C ILE A 97 -10.45 4.70 2.70
N ASN A 98 -10.60 4.65 4.01
CA ASN A 98 -11.81 5.21 4.64
C ASN A 98 -11.52 6.46 5.48
N HIS A 99 -10.26 6.85 5.77
CA HIS A 99 -10.03 7.95 6.72
C HIS A 99 -8.75 8.80 6.63
N VAL A 100 -7.81 8.59 5.69
CA VAL A 100 -6.43 9.15 5.87
C VAL A 100 -5.99 10.18 4.80
N LEU A 101 -6.87 10.59 3.88
CA LEU A 101 -6.55 11.65 2.90
C LEU A 101 -7.49 12.85 3.05
N GLU A 102 -7.69 13.31 4.28
CA GLU A 102 -8.04 14.71 4.51
C GLU A 102 -6.73 15.51 4.32
N PRO A 103 -6.70 16.53 3.45
CA PRO A 103 -5.54 17.42 3.39
C PRO A 103 -5.37 18.04 4.79
N GLN A 104 -4.18 17.97 5.37
CA GLN A 104 -3.88 18.84 6.49
C GLN A 104 -3.96 20.27 5.95
N ALA A 105 -5.03 20.98 6.33
CA ALA A 105 -5.15 22.40 6.11
C ALA A 105 -3.95 23.06 6.76
N VAL A 106 -3.04 23.56 5.93
CA VAL A 106 -2.01 24.51 6.37
C VAL A 106 -2.77 25.77 6.78
N THR A 107 -2.81 26.03 8.09
CA THR A 107 -3.18 27.34 8.65
C THR A 107 -1.97 27.87 9.40
#